data_AF-A0A2G9YKD0-F1
#
_entry.id   AF-A0A2G9YKD0-F1
#
_cell.length_a   1.000
_cell.length_b   1.000
_cell.length_c   1.000
_cell.angle_alpha   90.00
_cell.angle_beta   90.00
_cell.angle_gamma   90.00
#
_symmetry.space_group_name_H-M   'P 1'
#
loop_
_entity.id
_entity.type
_entity.pdbx_description
1 polymer ?
#
loop_
_entity_poly.entity_id
_entity_poly.type
_entity_poly.pdbx_seq_one_letter_code
_entity_poly.pdbx_strand_id
1 'polypeptide(L)'
;MKKFYIILVLSILLSGCAAYKIQQGKSPHEGGFVVSRYNKVIPEYSIGVNNSFPGKEIAEKRFKRRRSKVEYYYKKIGFIDNRFKQTFVEPPLLFVQFVAGIFRMPFIAVSDYRYNHNPQYKEKMDKLEDEQYYAERARVKGLKDRLSEYIQEDLAKESPAKVNEQPKPKEEVKMAELAQEPVKEVPAAAPVEVKPVETIKPEAQEKAIAIQESLEAVPIVEEPKSQDIKLQPSLFKPTAIIIAKPQNGPSPLRVNFYGYKSSSPNGKIVSYFWDFGDGDKSNKPNPLNTYWSTTYGAREFTVTLTVTDNKGMASSSNVIIQVINK
;
A
#
# COMPACT_ATOMS: atom_id res chain seq x y z
N MET A 1 34.72 38.24 15.00
CA MET A 1 34.30 37.10 14.16
C MET A 1 34.41 35.73 14.83
N LYS A 2 35.54 35.33 15.44
CA LYS A 2 35.68 34.02 16.13
C LYS A 2 34.63 33.76 17.24
N LYS A 3 34.31 34.75 18.08
CA LYS A 3 33.28 34.60 19.15
C LYS A 3 31.86 34.41 18.59
N PHE A 4 31.52 35.07 17.49
CA PHE A 4 30.24 34.89 16.80
C PHE A 4 30.13 33.51 16.16
N TYR A 5 31.23 33.00 15.57
CA TYR A 5 31.28 31.66 15.01
C TYR A 5 31.15 30.59 16.10
N ILE A 6 31.79 30.79 17.26
CA ILE A 6 31.64 29.89 18.42
C ILE A 6 30.21 29.92 18.95
N ILE A 7 29.58 31.10 19.09
CA ILE A 7 28.18 31.21 19.56
C ILE A 7 27.20 30.62 18.54
N LEU A 8 27.43 30.79 17.23
CA LEU A 8 26.63 30.19 16.17
C LEU A 8 26.78 28.66 16.13
N VAL A 9 28.01 28.15 16.27
CA VAL A 9 28.26 26.70 16.37
C VAL A 9 27.65 26.14 17.66
N LEU A 10 27.73 26.85 18.78
CA LEU A 10 27.09 26.47 20.05
C LEU A 10 25.57 26.52 19.95
N SER A 11 24.98 27.52 19.29
CA SER A 11 23.53 27.64 19.09
C SER A 11 23.01 26.60 18.11
N ILE A 12 23.81 26.21 17.11
CA ILE A 12 23.50 25.10 16.20
C ILE A 12 23.61 23.75 16.94
N LEU A 13 24.60 23.58 17.82
CA LEU A 13 24.74 22.42 18.71
C LEU A 13 23.57 22.32 19.70
N LEU A 14 23.15 23.45 20.30
CA LEU A 14 22.02 23.54 21.23
C LEU A 14 20.66 23.40 20.53
N SER A 15 20.50 23.91 19.30
CA SER A 15 19.33 23.62 18.44
C SER A 15 19.29 22.16 17.97
N GLY A 16 20.41 21.45 18.10
CA GLY A 16 20.58 20.03 17.84
C GLY A 16 20.09 19.13 18.99
N CYS A 17 19.77 19.69 20.16
CA CYS A 17 19.04 18.99 21.22
C CYS A 17 17.56 18.85 20.84
N ALA A 18 17.28 18.14 19.74
CA ALA A 18 15.95 17.63 19.48
C ALA A 18 15.64 16.58 20.54
N ALA A 19 14.96 17.01 21.58
CA ALA A 19 14.47 16.13 22.62
C ALA A 19 13.50 15.13 21.99
N TYR A 20 13.70 13.86 22.29
CA TYR A 20 12.69 12.84 22.04
C TYR A 20 11.41 13.27 22.72
N LYS A 21 10.32 13.37 21.97
CA LYS A 21 9.02 13.72 22.54
C LYS A 21 8.19 12.45 22.65
N ILE A 22 7.99 12.02 23.90
CA ILE A 22 7.05 10.96 24.24
C ILE A 22 5.69 11.65 24.44
N GLN A 23 4.69 11.27 23.65
CA GLN A 23 3.33 11.80 23.77
C GLN A 23 2.35 10.65 23.91
N GLN A 24 1.30 10.83 24.72
CA GLN A 24 0.12 9.98 24.64
C GLN A 24 -0.61 10.34 23.35
N GLY A 25 -0.77 9.39 22.43
CA GLY A 25 -1.33 9.64 21.11
C GLY A 25 -2.19 8.48 20.61
N LYS A 26 -3.22 8.79 19.80
CA LYS A 26 -3.92 7.80 18.98
C LYS A 26 -2.94 7.34 17.89
N SER A 27 -2.30 6.18 18.09
CA SER A 27 -1.68 5.45 17.00
C SER A 27 -2.78 5.11 15.97
N PRO A 28 -2.46 4.94 14.67
CA PRO A 28 -3.44 4.59 13.63
C PRO A 28 -4.27 3.33 13.96
N HIS A 29 -3.80 2.48 14.87
CA HIS A 29 -4.42 1.21 15.23
C HIS A 29 -4.38 0.98 16.74
N GLU A 30 -5.16 1.74 17.51
CA GLU A 30 -5.36 1.61 18.98
C GLU A 30 -4.38 2.46 19.82
N GLY A 31 -4.88 3.06 20.91
CA GLY A 31 -4.19 4.08 21.71
C GLY A 31 -2.75 3.70 22.06
N GLY A 32 -1.83 4.69 22.04
CA GLY A 32 -0.36 4.58 21.93
C GLY A 32 0.45 5.58 22.77
N PHE A 33 1.56 5.20 23.42
CA PHE A 33 2.63 6.18 23.70
C PHE A 33 3.50 6.24 22.45
N VAL A 34 3.53 7.38 21.79
CA VAL A 34 4.26 7.56 20.54
C VAL A 34 5.55 8.29 20.82
N VAL A 35 6.66 7.76 20.29
CA VAL A 35 7.96 8.41 20.34
C VAL A 35 8.25 8.99 18.98
N SER A 36 8.40 10.31 18.93
CA SER A 36 8.79 11.01 17.71
C SER A 36 10.08 11.80 17.92
N ARG A 37 10.79 11.98 16.80
CA ARG A 37 11.97 12.83 16.71
C ARG A 37 11.84 13.66 15.43
N TYR A 38 11.94 14.98 15.54
CA TYR A 38 11.69 15.89 14.41
C TYR A 38 10.34 15.66 13.70
N ASN A 39 9.27 15.42 14.47
CA ASN A 39 7.93 15.08 13.96
C ASN A 39 7.84 13.77 13.14
N LYS A 40 8.93 13.01 12.98
CA LYS A 40 8.91 11.65 12.44
C LYS A 40 8.66 10.66 13.58
N VAL A 41 7.58 9.90 13.48
CA VAL A 41 7.26 8.82 14.43
C VAL A 41 8.24 7.66 14.22
N ILE A 42 8.77 7.13 15.31
CA ILE A 42 9.62 5.94 15.29
C ILE A 42 8.77 4.78 15.85
N PRO A 43 8.16 3.96 14.98
CA PRO A 43 7.15 2.99 15.38
C PRO A 43 7.70 1.93 16.34
N GLU A 44 8.98 1.58 16.28
CA GLU A 44 9.63 0.56 17.11
C GLU A 44 9.88 1.02 18.56
N TYR A 45 9.87 2.33 18.78
CA TYR A 45 9.85 2.95 20.11
C TYR A 45 8.44 3.30 20.57
N SER A 46 7.49 3.34 19.65
CA SER A 46 6.09 3.64 19.93
C SER A 46 5.37 2.37 20.39
N ILE A 47 4.42 2.55 21.28
CA ILE A 47 3.63 1.44 21.83
C ILE A 47 2.37 1.28 20.97
N GLY A 48 2.23 0.13 20.32
CA GLY A 48 0.97 -0.44 19.80
C GLY A 48 1.00 -1.01 18.37
N VAL A 49 0.99 -2.35 18.22
CA VAL A 49 0.35 -3.11 17.10
C VAL A 49 -0.29 -4.42 17.58
N ASN A 50 0.25 -5.11 18.60
CA ASN A 50 -0.45 -6.24 19.27
C ASN A 50 -0.55 -6.09 20.79
N ASN A 51 -0.75 -4.85 21.23
CA ASN A 51 -1.50 -4.56 22.44
C ASN A 51 -1.00 -4.98 23.84
N SER A 52 -1.24 -4.15 24.86
CA SER A 52 -1.68 -2.77 24.74
C SER A 52 -1.54 -2.03 26.03
N PHE A 53 -0.71 -1.00 26.02
CA PHE A 53 -0.52 -0.09 27.14
C PHE A 53 0.14 -0.68 28.38
N PRO A 54 1.43 -1.03 28.29
CA PRO A 54 2.25 -0.98 29.49
C PRO A 54 2.38 0.49 29.91
N GLY A 55 2.25 0.76 31.22
CA GLY A 55 2.31 2.11 31.77
C GLY A 55 3.56 2.89 31.35
N LYS A 56 3.51 4.22 31.48
CA LYS A 56 4.58 5.16 31.08
C LYS A 56 5.99 4.70 31.46
N GLU A 57 6.16 4.12 32.65
CA GLU A 57 7.47 3.64 33.15
C GLU A 57 8.07 2.50 32.30
N ILE A 58 7.25 1.52 31.90
CA ILE A 58 7.71 0.40 31.06
C ILE A 58 8.06 0.91 29.67
N ALA A 59 7.29 1.88 29.15
CA ALA A 59 7.57 2.57 27.89
C ALA A 59 8.95 3.26 27.92
N GLU A 60 9.25 3.97 29.00
CA GLU A 60 10.53 4.65 29.19
C GLU A 60 11.70 3.67 29.31
N LYS A 61 11.52 2.54 30.01
CA LYS A 61 12.54 1.48 30.09
C LYS A 61 12.84 0.86 28.72
N ARG A 62 11.80 0.52 27.95
CA ARG A 62 11.90 0.05 26.55
C ARG A 62 12.66 1.04 25.67
N PHE A 63 12.24 2.30 25.73
CA PHE A 63 12.88 3.37 24.98
C PHE A 63 14.38 3.45 25.30
N LYS A 64 14.75 3.50 26.58
CA LYS A 64 16.16 3.56 27.01
C LYS A 64 16.99 2.38 26.49
N ARG A 65 16.44 1.15 26.50
CA ARG A 65 17.14 -0.06 26.00
C ARG A 65 17.37 -0.05 24.50
N ARG A 66 16.34 0.27 23.71
CA ARG A 66 16.39 0.17 22.23
C ARG A 66 17.04 1.36 21.54
N ARG A 67 17.09 2.51 22.22
CA ARG A 67 17.41 3.82 21.63
C ARG A 67 18.68 3.81 20.76
N SER A 68 19.80 3.32 21.26
CA SER A 68 21.06 3.41 20.52
C SER A 68 21.08 2.55 19.26
N LYS A 69 20.57 1.31 19.36
CA LYS A 69 20.63 0.32 18.29
C LYS A 69 19.60 0.59 17.19
N VAL A 70 18.35 0.87 17.54
CA VAL A 70 17.31 1.21 16.56
C VAL A 70 17.65 2.53 15.87
N GLU A 71 18.16 3.55 16.59
CA GLU A 71 18.66 4.79 15.97
C GLU A 71 19.76 4.50 14.94
N TYR A 72 20.69 3.59 15.26
CA TYR A 72 21.76 3.20 14.36
C TYR A 72 21.20 2.64 13.04
N TYR A 73 20.25 1.72 13.11
CA TYR A 73 19.62 1.15 11.90
C TYR A 73 18.80 2.20 11.14
N TYR A 74 18.03 3.03 11.84
CA TYR A 74 17.27 4.11 11.22
C TYR A 74 18.16 5.12 10.48
N LYS A 75 19.34 5.43 11.02
CA LYS A 75 20.36 6.25 10.33
C LYS A 75 20.97 5.52 9.14
N LYS A 76 21.26 4.22 9.25
CA LYS A 76 21.81 3.40 8.15
C LYS A 76 20.82 3.14 7.01
N ILE A 77 19.52 3.16 7.30
CA ILE A 77 18.43 3.07 6.33
C ILE A 77 18.12 4.46 5.73
N GLY A 78 18.59 5.55 6.34
CA GLY A 78 18.35 6.92 5.87
C GLY A 78 17.00 7.51 6.30
N PHE A 79 16.31 6.91 7.28
CA PHE A 79 15.02 7.41 7.77
C PHE A 79 15.18 8.65 8.68
N ILE A 80 16.30 8.71 9.40
CA ILE A 80 16.69 9.83 10.28
C ILE A 80 18.01 10.41 9.80
N ASP A 81 18.05 11.72 9.61
CA ASP A 81 19.22 12.45 9.14
C ASP A 81 20.33 12.52 10.19
N ASN A 82 21.59 12.38 9.74
CA ASN A 82 22.75 12.57 10.58
C ASN A 82 23.24 14.02 10.48
N ARG A 83 22.76 14.89 11.40
CA ARG A 83 23.14 16.31 11.45
C ARG A 83 24.65 16.55 11.54
N PHE A 84 25.41 15.67 12.22
CA PHE A 84 26.88 15.80 12.26
C PHE A 84 27.50 15.65 10.87
N LYS A 85 27.01 14.67 10.09
CA LYS A 85 27.42 14.47 8.71
C LYS A 85 27.03 15.68 7.85
N GLN A 86 25.79 16.15 7.96
CA GLN A 86 25.28 17.32 7.22
C GLN A 86 26.02 18.63 7.52
N THR A 87 26.44 18.87 8.77
CA THR A 87 27.02 20.17 9.16
C THR A 87 28.53 20.22 9.03
N PHE A 88 29.25 19.11 9.23
CA PHE A 88 30.71 19.14 9.28
C PHE A 88 31.41 18.32 8.19
N VAL A 89 30.73 17.32 7.61
CA VAL A 89 31.33 16.42 6.60
C VAL A 89 30.81 16.73 5.20
N GLU A 90 29.51 16.99 5.06
CA GLU A 90 28.87 17.29 3.79
C GLU A 90 29.26 18.65 3.21
N PRO A 91 29.44 19.77 3.94
CA PRO A 91 29.74 21.04 3.29
C PRO A 91 31.09 21.07 2.55
N PRO A 92 32.20 20.52 3.10
CA PRO A 92 33.43 20.33 2.33
C PRO A 92 33.27 19.35 1.15
N LEU A 93 32.51 18.27 1.34
CA LEU A 93 32.26 17.29 0.28
C LEU A 93 31.40 17.86 -0.86
N LEU A 94 30.39 18.66 -0.55
CA LEU A 94 29.52 19.34 -1.50
C LEU A 94 30.33 20.34 -2.34
N PHE A 95 31.30 21.03 -1.73
CA PHE A 95 32.21 21.90 -2.48
C PHE A 95 33.07 21.10 -3.48
N VAL A 96 33.66 19.98 -3.04
CA VAL A 96 34.42 19.09 -3.93
C VAL A 96 33.53 18.49 -5.01
N GLN A 97 32.31 18.07 -4.68
CA GLN A 97 31.32 17.56 -5.63
C GLN A 97 30.86 18.64 -6.61
N PHE A 98 30.72 19.89 -6.16
CA PHE A 98 30.37 21.02 -7.01
C PHE A 98 31.49 21.30 -8.02
N VAL A 99 32.74 21.39 -7.56
CA VAL A 99 33.91 21.58 -8.44
C VAL A 99 34.07 20.39 -9.39
N ALA A 100 33.98 19.17 -8.90
CA ALA A 100 34.00 17.96 -9.74
C ALA A 100 32.82 17.94 -10.72
N GLY A 101 31.65 18.41 -10.31
CA GLY A 101 30.44 18.52 -11.12
C GLY A 101 30.64 19.46 -12.31
N ILE A 102 31.27 20.62 -12.10
CA ILE A 102 31.62 21.54 -13.19
C ILE A 102 32.48 20.85 -14.25
N PHE A 103 33.50 20.08 -13.84
CA PHE A 103 34.33 19.33 -14.79
C PHE A 103 33.61 18.13 -15.42
N ARG A 104 32.58 17.60 -14.76
CA ARG A 104 31.82 16.43 -15.21
C ARG A 104 30.70 16.78 -16.17
N MET A 105 30.22 18.03 -16.18
CA MET A 105 29.16 18.52 -17.08
C MET A 105 29.34 18.12 -18.56
N PRO A 106 30.50 18.31 -19.21
CA PRO A 106 30.68 17.87 -20.60
C PRO A 106 30.56 16.35 -20.77
N PHE A 107 31.01 15.56 -19.80
CA PHE A 107 30.86 14.11 -19.82
C PHE A 107 29.40 13.68 -19.63
N ILE A 108 28.65 14.38 -18.78
CA ILE A 108 27.21 14.17 -18.56
C ILE A 108 26.45 14.46 -19.87
N ALA A 109 26.71 15.60 -20.50
CA ALA A 109 26.08 15.94 -21.78
C ALA A 109 26.35 14.88 -22.87
N VAL A 110 27.57 14.35 -22.95
CA VAL A 110 27.93 13.29 -23.91
C VAL A 110 27.33 11.93 -23.52
N SER A 111 27.21 11.61 -22.23
CA SER A 111 26.50 10.39 -21.80
C SER A 111 25.01 10.48 -22.07
N ASP A 112 24.40 11.65 -21.87
CA ASP A 112 22.97 11.87 -22.08
C ASP A 112 22.62 11.82 -23.57
N TYR A 113 23.49 12.39 -24.42
CA TYR A 113 23.36 12.23 -25.86
C TYR A 113 23.41 10.75 -26.25
N ARG A 114 24.38 9.99 -25.74
CA ARG A 114 24.49 8.55 -26.02
C ARG A 114 23.31 7.75 -25.46
N TYR A 115 22.79 8.09 -24.29
CA TYR A 115 21.64 7.44 -23.70
C TYR A 115 20.39 7.61 -24.56
N ASN A 116 20.16 8.80 -25.10
CA ASN A 116 18.97 9.07 -25.91
C ASN A 116 19.07 8.56 -27.36
N HIS A 117 20.27 8.44 -27.93
CA HIS A 117 20.46 8.12 -29.36
C HIS A 117 21.04 6.72 -29.64
N ASN A 118 21.56 6.01 -28.62
CA ASN A 118 22.12 4.67 -28.79
C ASN A 118 21.34 3.64 -27.94
N PRO A 119 20.50 2.78 -28.56
CA PRO A 119 19.70 1.79 -27.86
C PRO A 119 20.52 0.81 -27.00
N GLN A 120 21.69 0.37 -27.47
CA GLN A 120 22.55 -0.55 -26.72
C GLN A 120 23.16 0.10 -25.48
N TYR A 121 23.53 1.38 -25.59
CA TYR A 121 24.04 2.14 -24.44
C TYR A 121 22.94 2.40 -23.42
N LYS A 122 21.72 2.72 -23.88
CA LYS A 122 20.53 2.87 -23.03
C LYS A 122 20.29 1.60 -22.21
N GLU A 123 20.18 0.45 -22.88
CA GLU A 123 19.93 -0.84 -22.22
C GLU A 123 21.01 -1.19 -21.19
N LYS A 124 22.28 -0.93 -21.52
CA LYS A 124 23.40 -1.17 -20.58
C LYS A 124 23.31 -0.29 -19.34
N MET A 125 23.00 0.99 -19.50
CA MET A 125 22.86 1.92 -18.38
C MET A 125 21.64 1.57 -17.51
N ASP A 126 20.51 1.23 -18.13
CA ASP A 126 19.31 0.78 -17.43
C ASP A 126 19.58 -0.49 -16.61
N LYS A 127 20.33 -1.46 -17.15
CA LYS A 127 20.75 -2.67 -16.42
C LYS A 127 21.63 -2.37 -15.21
N LEU A 128 22.64 -1.50 -15.36
CA LEU A 128 23.53 -1.13 -14.26
C LEU A 128 22.79 -0.38 -13.15
N GLU A 129 21.85 0.48 -13.54
CA GLU A 129 20.99 1.19 -12.60
C GLU A 129 20.07 0.23 -11.85
N ASP A 130 19.50 -0.75 -12.53
CA ASP A 130 18.72 -1.81 -11.91
C ASP A 130 19.54 -2.62 -10.91
N GLU A 131 20.74 -3.05 -11.29
CA GLU A 131 21.65 -3.75 -10.38
C GLU A 131 21.94 -2.92 -9.12
N GLN A 132 22.20 -1.62 -9.26
CA GLN A 132 22.42 -0.72 -8.13
C GLN A 132 21.16 -0.56 -7.28
N TYR A 133 20.01 -0.37 -7.91
CA TYR A 133 18.72 -0.24 -7.23
C TYR A 133 18.38 -1.49 -6.42
N TYR A 134 18.51 -2.67 -7.03
CA TYR A 134 18.27 -3.95 -6.35
C TYR A 134 19.30 -4.22 -5.25
N ALA A 135 20.56 -3.87 -5.45
CA ALA A 135 21.59 -3.99 -4.42
C ALA A 135 21.25 -3.12 -3.21
N GLU A 136 20.82 -1.87 -3.44
CA GLU A 136 20.45 -0.95 -2.36
C GLU A 136 19.16 -1.40 -1.66
N ARG A 137 18.17 -1.89 -2.41
CA ARG A 137 16.96 -2.52 -1.86
C ARG A 137 17.29 -3.73 -0.99
N ALA A 138 18.16 -4.62 -1.46
CA ALA A 138 18.61 -5.79 -0.70
C ALA A 138 19.34 -5.38 0.57
N ARG A 139 20.21 -4.35 0.49
CA ARG A 139 20.88 -3.76 1.65
C ARG A 139 19.88 -3.22 2.66
N VAL A 140 18.89 -2.44 2.22
CA VAL A 140 17.85 -1.87 3.09
C VAL A 140 16.97 -2.96 3.71
N LYS A 141 16.59 -3.97 2.92
CA LYS A 141 15.82 -5.12 3.41
C LYS A 141 16.59 -5.87 4.50
N GLY A 142 17.85 -6.21 4.25
CA GLY A 142 18.70 -6.86 5.26
C GLY A 142 18.87 -6.03 6.52
N LEU A 143 18.91 -4.69 6.43
CA LEU A 143 18.90 -3.83 7.62
C LEU A 143 17.58 -3.86 8.37
N LYS A 144 16.44 -3.92 7.67
CA LYS A 144 15.12 -4.06 8.29
C LYS A 144 14.95 -5.43 8.97
N ASP A 145 15.42 -6.50 8.34
CA ASP A 145 15.34 -7.86 8.89
C ASP A 145 16.20 -8.00 10.16
N ARG A 146 17.42 -7.46 10.15
CA ARG A 146 18.27 -7.40 11.36
C ARG A 146 17.66 -6.54 12.46
N LEU A 147 16.98 -5.46 12.09
CA LEU A 147 16.29 -4.60 13.04
C LEU A 147 15.10 -5.32 13.68
N SER A 148 14.30 -6.05 12.89
CA SER A 148 13.15 -6.80 13.40
C SER A 148 13.58 -7.96 14.30
N GLU A 149 14.65 -8.69 13.94
CA GLU A 149 15.26 -9.72 14.77
C GLU A 149 15.70 -9.16 16.13
N TYR A 150 16.44 -8.05 16.13
CA TYR A 150 16.86 -7.38 17.37
C TYR A 150 15.65 -6.99 18.24
N ILE A 151 14.56 -6.50 17.63
CA ILE A 151 13.35 -6.12 18.35
C ILE A 151 12.69 -7.34 18.97
N GLN A 152 12.60 -8.46 18.24
CA GLN A 152 12.04 -9.71 18.76
C GLN A 152 12.87 -10.27 19.93
N GLU A 153 14.20 -10.25 19.82
CA GLU A 153 15.09 -10.67 20.91
C GLU A 153 14.91 -9.80 22.16
N ASP A 154 14.82 -8.48 22.00
CA ASP A 154 14.59 -7.56 23.11
C ASP A 154 13.19 -7.73 23.74
N LEU A 155 12.16 -8.00 22.92
CA LEU A 155 10.83 -8.35 23.42
C LEU A 155 10.84 -9.67 24.21
N ALA A 156 11.59 -10.67 23.77
CA ALA A 156 11.69 -11.95 24.46
C ALA A 156 12.34 -11.81 25.86
N LYS A 157 13.31 -10.89 26.02
CA LYS A 157 13.93 -10.56 27.32
C LYS A 157 12.98 -9.91 28.32
N GLU A 158 11.83 -9.41 27.87
CA GLU A 158 10.79 -8.85 28.74
C GLU A 158 9.75 -9.89 29.18
N SER A 159 9.68 -11.05 28.52
CA SER A 159 8.81 -12.13 28.93
C SER A 159 9.43 -12.82 30.17
N PRO A 160 8.72 -12.92 31.30
CA PRO A 160 9.32 -13.41 32.53
C PRO A 160 9.77 -14.87 32.36
N ALA A 161 10.98 -15.15 32.84
CA ALA A 161 11.38 -16.51 33.19
C ALA A 161 10.27 -17.16 34.05
N LYS A 162 9.92 -18.41 33.72
CA LYS A 162 9.02 -19.32 34.46
C LYS A 162 8.65 -18.83 35.87
N VAL A 163 7.45 -18.26 36.03
CA VAL A 163 6.74 -18.33 37.31
C VAL A 163 5.84 -19.55 37.22
N ASN A 164 6.32 -20.61 37.86
CA ASN A 164 5.60 -21.82 38.14
C ASN A 164 4.61 -21.49 39.26
N GLU A 165 3.32 -21.35 38.95
CA GLU A 165 2.25 -21.53 39.93
C GLU A 165 0.99 -22.00 39.21
N GLN A 166 0.50 -23.16 39.65
CA GLN A 166 -0.68 -23.85 39.15
C GLN A 166 -1.98 -23.12 39.53
N PRO A 167 -3.10 -23.39 38.82
CA PRO A 167 -4.29 -22.56 38.82
C PRO A 167 -5.35 -22.99 39.85
N LYS A 168 -6.07 -22.02 40.45
CA LYS A 168 -7.54 -21.98 40.77
C LYS A 168 -7.86 -21.04 41.96
N PRO A 169 -9.14 -20.68 42.23
CA PRO A 169 -10.37 -20.93 41.47
C PRO A 169 -11.24 -19.67 41.21
N LYS A 170 -12.27 -19.90 40.39
CA LYS A 170 -13.43 -19.04 40.13
C LYS A 170 -14.08 -18.52 41.41
N GLU A 171 -14.49 -17.26 41.42
CA GLU A 171 -15.62 -16.80 42.24
C GLU A 171 -16.70 -16.26 41.30
N GLU A 172 -17.84 -16.96 41.32
CA GLU A 172 -19.06 -16.67 40.58
C GLU A 172 -20.08 -16.06 41.55
N VAL A 173 -20.72 -14.97 41.09
CA VAL A 173 -22.10 -14.52 41.37
C VAL A 173 -22.43 -13.83 42.71
N LYS A 174 -22.97 -12.61 42.57
CA LYS A 174 -24.35 -12.14 42.96
C LYS A 174 -24.52 -10.69 42.46
N MET A 175 -25.22 -10.39 41.36
CA MET A 175 -26.68 -10.33 41.15
C MET A 175 -27.48 -9.69 42.30
N ALA A 176 -27.85 -8.43 42.06
CA ALA A 176 -29.11 -7.75 42.43
C ALA A 176 -29.37 -6.77 41.26
N GLU A 177 -30.36 -6.94 40.36
CA GLU A 177 -31.83 -6.93 40.53
C GLU A 177 -32.29 -5.54 41.04
N LEU A 178 -33.11 -4.71 40.37
CA LEU A 178 -34.34 -4.83 39.57
C LEU A 178 -34.47 -3.44 38.85
N ALA A 179 -34.84 -3.25 37.58
CA ALA A 179 -36.18 -3.40 37.03
C ALA A 179 -36.16 -3.14 35.51
N GLN A 180 -36.94 -3.94 34.77
CA GLN A 180 -37.29 -3.74 33.37
C GLN A 180 -38.64 -2.99 33.26
N GLU A 181 -38.68 -2.06 32.29
CA GLU A 181 -39.80 -1.71 31.40
C GLU A 181 -41.03 -0.93 31.96
N PRO A 182 -41.63 -0.01 31.17
CA PRO A 182 -42.42 -0.41 30.00
C PRO A 182 -42.26 0.41 28.71
N VAL A 183 -42.44 -0.33 27.61
CA VAL A 183 -42.90 0.09 26.29
C VAL A 183 -44.25 0.82 26.39
N LYS A 184 -44.46 1.85 25.55
CA LYS A 184 -45.81 2.26 25.13
C LYS A 184 -45.89 2.36 23.60
N GLU A 185 -46.71 1.46 23.09
CA GLU A 185 -47.27 1.32 21.74
C GLU A 185 -48.35 2.41 21.44
N VAL A 186 -48.35 2.95 20.19
CA VAL A 186 -49.40 2.80 19.12
C VAL A 186 -50.49 3.92 19.21
N PRO A 187 -51.00 4.50 18.09
CA PRO A 187 -51.59 3.71 17.02
C PRO A 187 -51.42 4.08 15.54
N ALA A 188 -51.56 3.02 14.76
CA ALA A 188 -51.96 2.99 13.35
C ALA A 188 -53.49 3.04 13.23
N ALA A 189 -54.00 3.69 12.16
CA ALA A 189 -55.07 3.15 11.30
C ALA A 189 -55.23 4.00 10.02
N ALA A 190 -55.42 3.28 8.92
CA ALA A 190 -55.58 3.63 7.49
C ALA A 190 -56.84 4.47 7.15
N PRO A 191 -57.32 4.60 5.88
CA PRO A 191 -56.71 4.48 4.54
C PRO A 191 -56.99 5.71 3.63
N VAL A 192 -56.28 5.90 2.51
CA VAL A 192 -56.91 6.59 1.33
C VAL A 192 -56.55 5.87 0.02
N GLU A 193 -57.62 5.73 -0.74
CA GLU A 193 -57.97 4.98 -1.94
C GLU A 193 -57.25 5.44 -3.22
N VAL A 194 -57.14 4.49 -4.17
CA VAL A 194 -56.51 4.65 -5.49
C VAL A 194 -57.58 4.77 -6.57
N LYS A 195 -57.38 5.68 -7.56
CA LYS A 195 -57.61 5.57 -9.04
C LYS A 195 -58.08 6.89 -9.69
N PRO A 196 -58.02 7.07 -11.04
CA PRO A 196 -56.94 6.80 -12.02
C PRO A 196 -56.80 7.93 -13.10
N VAL A 197 -56.13 7.61 -14.23
CA VAL A 197 -56.13 8.27 -15.58
C VAL A 197 -54.98 9.28 -15.80
N GLU A 198 -54.18 9.33 -16.89
CA GLU A 198 -54.39 8.90 -18.28
C GLU A 198 -53.09 8.51 -19.02
N THR A 199 -53.32 7.74 -20.08
CA THR A 199 -52.45 7.11 -21.06
C THR A 199 -51.98 8.08 -22.16
N ILE A 200 -50.78 7.90 -22.72
CA ILE A 200 -50.43 8.38 -24.06
C ILE A 200 -49.98 7.20 -24.93
N LYS A 201 -50.71 6.97 -26.02
CA LYS A 201 -50.47 6.04 -27.15
C LYS A 201 -49.37 6.58 -28.09
N PRO A 202 -48.80 5.73 -28.95
CA PRO A 202 -48.43 6.12 -30.30
C PRO A 202 -49.32 5.44 -31.37
N GLU A 203 -49.72 6.23 -32.38
CA GLU A 203 -50.38 5.86 -33.65
C GLU A 203 -49.40 5.12 -34.58
N ALA A 204 -49.74 3.95 -35.14
CA ALA A 204 -50.49 3.66 -36.37
C ALA A 204 -49.69 3.85 -37.69
N GLN A 205 -49.54 2.78 -38.47
CA GLN A 205 -50.08 2.66 -39.83
C GLN A 205 -49.91 1.24 -40.41
N GLU A 206 -50.96 0.82 -41.11
CA GLU A 206 -51.24 -0.51 -41.66
C GLU A 206 -50.47 -0.82 -42.94
N LYS A 207 -50.37 -2.12 -43.26
CA LYS A 207 -50.74 -2.65 -44.58
C LYS A 207 -51.17 -4.11 -44.47
N ALA A 208 -52.44 -4.35 -44.78
CA ALA A 208 -53.03 -5.66 -45.02
C ALA A 208 -52.51 -6.26 -46.33
N ILE A 209 -52.56 -7.59 -46.46
CA ILE A 209 -53.14 -8.34 -47.59
C ILE A 209 -53.29 -9.81 -47.17
N ALA A 210 -54.51 -10.31 -47.38
CA ALA A 210 -54.97 -11.66 -47.09
C ALA A 210 -54.50 -12.69 -48.13
N ILE A 211 -54.22 -13.91 -47.68
CA ILE A 211 -54.41 -15.16 -48.45
C ILE A 211 -54.91 -16.23 -47.48
N GLN A 212 -56.11 -16.76 -47.76
CA GLN A 212 -56.71 -17.94 -47.12
C GLN A 212 -56.07 -19.23 -47.65
N GLU A 213 -56.38 -20.33 -46.95
CA GLU A 213 -56.54 -21.67 -47.52
C GLU A 213 -55.32 -22.61 -47.46
N SER A 214 -55.32 -23.51 -46.46
CA SER A 214 -55.36 -24.97 -46.69
C SER A 214 -55.08 -25.70 -45.37
N LEU A 215 -56.02 -26.55 -44.99
CA LEU A 215 -55.93 -27.51 -43.91
C LEU A 215 -55.21 -28.76 -44.44
N GLU A 216 -54.06 -29.12 -43.90
CA GLU A 216 -53.61 -30.52 -43.89
C GLU A 216 -52.96 -30.86 -42.54
N ALA A 217 -53.37 -32.00 -41.99
CA ALA A 217 -53.03 -32.50 -40.67
C ALA A 217 -51.56 -32.90 -40.57
N VAL A 218 -50.86 -32.41 -39.55
CA VAL A 218 -49.48 -32.82 -39.21
C VAL A 218 -49.55 -33.99 -38.23
N PRO A 219 -48.83 -35.10 -38.45
CA PRO A 219 -48.85 -36.25 -37.57
C PRO A 219 -48.13 -35.93 -36.24
N ILE A 220 -48.63 -36.54 -35.16
CA ILE A 220 -48.05 -36.48 -33.82
C ILE A 220 -46.59 -36.96 -33.88
N VAL A 221 -45.65 -36.03 -33.71
CA VAL A 221 -44.24 -36.33 -33.49
C VAL A 221 -44.09 -36.67 -32.01
N GLU A 222 -43.67 -37.89 -31.71
CA GLU A 222 -43.30 -38.30 -30.35
C GLU A 222 -42.22 -37.36 -29.80
N GLU A 223 -42.44 -36.80 -28.61
CA GLU A 223 -41.45 -35.99 -27.89
C GLU A 223 -40.15 -36.79 -27.68
N PRO A 224 -38.96 -36.27 -28.06
CA PRO A 224 -37.74 -36.91 -27.66
C PRO A 224 -37.56 -36.75 -26.15
N LYS A 225 -37.44 -37.87 -25.44
CA LYS A 225 -37.11 -37.93 -24.01
C LYS A 225 -35.95 -36.98 -23.68
N SER A 226 -36.23 -36.00 -22.82
CA SER A 226 -35.25 -35.13 -22.21
C SER A 226 -34.21 -35.96 -21.45
N GLN A 227 -33.01 -36.09 -22.01
CA GLN A 227 -31.84 -36.54 -21.27
C GLN A 227 -31.30 -35.34 -20.48
N ASP A 228 -31.17 -35.49 -19.16
CA ASP A 228 -30.59 -34.49 -18.27
C ASP A 228 -29.14 -34.19 -18.66
N ILE A 229 -28.92 -33.14 -19.46
CA ILE A 229 -27.59 -32.61 -19.72
C ILE A 229 -27.14 -31.94 -18.42
N LYS A 230 -26.24 -32.60 -17.69
CA LYS A 230 -25.52 -32.01 -16.56
C LYS A 230 -24.57 -30.93 -17.11
N LEU A 231 -25.10 -29.72 -17.35
CA LEU A 231 -24.33 -28.54 -17.74
C LEU A 231 -23.28 -28.29 -16.65
N GLN A 232 -22.01 -28.63 -16.92
CA GLN A 232 -20.93 -28.10 -16.10
C GLN A 232 -20.92 -26.58 -16.29
N PRO A 233 -20.88 -25.78 -15.21
CA PRO A 233 -20.84 -24.33 -15.35
C PRO A 233 -19.54 -23.95 -16.08
N SER A 234 -19.68 -23.32 -17.24
CA SER A 234 -18.54 -22.80 -17.99
C SER A 234 -17.86 -21.71 -17.16
N LEU A 235 -16.58 -21.90 -16.87
CA LEU A 235 -15.77 -20.92 -16.15
C LEU A 235 -15.10 -19.97 -17.16
N PHE A 236 -15.29 -18.66 -16.96
CA PHE A 236 -14.69 -17.62 -17.79
C PHE A 236 -13.47 -17.00 -17.12
N LYS A 237 -12.53 -16.43 -17.87
CA LYS A 237 -11.40 -15.71 -17.23
C LYS A 237 -11.89 -14.38 -16.66
N PRO A 238 -11.34 -13.94 -15.50
CA PRO A 238 -11.62 -12.60 -14.99
C PRO A 238 -11.06 -11.51 -15.92
N THR A 239 -11.57 -10.29 -15.77
CA THR A 239 -11.04 -9.09 -16.43
C THR A 239 -10.19 -8.31 -15.43
N ALA A 240 -8.88 -8.23 -15.68
CA ALA A 240 -7.95 -7.41 -14.89
C ALA A 240 -7.96 -5.96 -15.40
N ILE A 241 -8.16 -4.99 -14.50
CA ILE A 241 -8.12 -3.56 -14.84
C ILE A 241 -7.12 -2.86 -13.92
N ILE A 242 -6.15 -2.19 -14.53
CA ILE A 242 -5.17 -1.36 -13.82
C ILE A 242 -5.54 0.11 -13.95
N ILE A 243 -5.54 0.82 -12.83
CA ILE A 243 -5.52 2.28 -12.79
C ILE A 243 -4.26 2.69 -12.05
N ALA A 244 -3.38 3.46 -12.70
CA ALA A 244 -2.15 3.99 -12.12
C ALA A 244 -2.19 5.52 -12.14
N LYS A 245 -1.83 6.17 -11.03
CA LYS A 245 -1.82 7.64 -10.93
C LYS A 245 -0.63 8.13 -10.08
N PRO A 246 0.23 9.02 -10.61
CA PRO A 246 0.39 9.39 -12.03
C PRO A 246 1.04 8.27 -12.87
N GLN A 247 0.91 8.31 -14.20
CA GLN A 247 1.61 7.37 -15.12
C GLN A 247 2.96 7.89 -15.61
N ASN A 248 3.19 9.20 -15.52
CA ASN A 248 4.48 9.81 -15.84
C ASN A 248 4.84 10.91 -14.85
N GLY A 249 6.12 11.21 -14.73
CA GLY A 249 6.59 12.30 -13.88
C GLY A 249 8.07 12.21 -13.52
N PRO A 250 8.57 13.16 -12.71
CA PRO A 250 9.97 13.21 -12.35
C PRO A 250 10.38 12.09 -11.39
N SER A 251 11.63 11.65 -11.45
CA SER A 251 12.27 10.81 -10.44
C SER A 251 12.47 11.58 -9.13
N PRO A 252 12.13 11.03 -7.93
CA PRO A 252 11.40 9.78 -7.72
C PRO A 252 9.89 9.93 -7.98
N LEU A 253 9.31 8.99 -8.73
CA LEU A 253 7.89 9.01 -9.08
C LEU A 253 7.08 8.09 -8.16
N ARG A 254 6.25 8.67 -7.31
CA ARG A 254 5.36 7.94 -6.42
C ARG A 254 4.01 7.67 -7.10
N VAL A 255 3.67 6.40 -7.34
CA VAL A 255 2.48 5.98 -8.09
C VAL A 255 1.53 5.17 -7.20
N ASN A 256 0.26 5.58 -7.19
CA ASN A 256 -0.82 4.78 -6.61
C ASN A 256 -1.42 3.87 -7.68
N PHE A 257 -1.51 2.59 -7.36
CA PHE A 257 -2.15 1.58 -8.20
C PHE A 257 -3.47 1.14 -7.61
N TYR A 258 -4.43 0.89 -8.49
CA TYR A 258 -5.75 0.41 -8.12
C TYR A 258 -6.18 -0.73 -9.03
N GLY A 259 -6.44 -1.89 -8.43
CA GLY A 259 -6.95 -3.09 -9.10
C GLY A 259 -8.45 -3.31 -8.87
N TYR A 260 -9.10 -2.51 -8.02
CA TYR A 260 -10.47 -2.74 -7.55
C TYR A 260 -11.54 -2.73 -8.66
N LYS A 261 -11.24 -2.20 -9.86
CA LYS A 261 -12.15 -2.26 -11.02
C LYS A 261 -12.13 -3.60 -11.75
N SER A 262 -11.26 -4.54 -11.35
CA SER A 262 -11.23 -5.89 -11.90
C SER A 262 -12.48 -6.67 -11.50
N SER A 263 -12.99 -7.50 -12.41
CA SER A 263 -14.25 -8.26 -12.22
C SER A 263 -14.12 -9.69 -12.74
N SER A 264 -14.97 -10.61 -12.27
CA SER A 264 -15.06 -11.97 -12.81
C SER A 264 -16.52 -12.32 -13.11
N PRO A 265 -16.82 -12.90 -14.28
CA PRO A 265 -18.13 -13.51 -14.54
C PRO A 265 -18.45 -14.69 -13.60
N ASN A 266 -17.43 -15.30 -12.99
CA ASN A 266 -17.61 -16.46 -12.12
C ASN A 266 -17.88 -16.11 -10.64
N GLY A 267 -17.95 -14.82 -10.31
CA GLY A 267 -18.15 -14.34 -8.95
C GLY A 267 -17.22 -13.18 -8.59
N LYS A 268 -16.35 -13.38 -7.60
CA LYS A 268 -15.52 -12.31 -7.02
C LYS A 268 -14.02 -12.59 -7.19
N ILE A 269 -13.25 -11.51 -7.35
CA ILE A 269 -11.79 -11.56 -7.27
C ILE A 269 -11.38 -11.85 -5.83
N VAL A 270 -10.50 -12.83 -5.63
CA VAL A 270 -10.01 -13.26 -4.31
C VAL A 270 -8.54 -12.93 -4.09
N SER A 271 -7.77 -12.72 -5.17
CA SER A 271 -6.37 -12.32 -5.06
C SER A 271 -5.97 -11.30 -6.12
N TYR A 272 -4.99 -10.49 -5.75
CA TYR A 272 -4.29 -9.54 -6.61
C TYR A 272 -2.81 -9.82 -6.48
N PHE A 273 -2.10 -9.85 -7.60
CA PHE A 273 -0.65 -9.95 -7.64
C PHE A 273 -0.11 -8.89 -8.59
N TRP A 274 0.71 -7.99 -8.06
CA TRP A 274 1.36 -6.93 -8.80
C TRP A 274 2.83 -7.27 -8.98
N ASP A 275 3.30 -7.15 -10.22
CA ASP A 275 4.71 -7.01 -10.57
C ASP A 275 4.91 -5.62 -11.14
N PHE A 276 5.69 -4.79 -10.48
CA PHE A 276 5.84 -3.38 -10.86
C PHE A 276 6.86 -3.15 -11.97
N GLY A 277 7.57 -4.19 -12.43
CA GLY A 277 8.62 -4.08 -13.46
C GLY A 277 9.93 -3.46 -12.97
N ASP A 278 9.97 -2.96 -11.74
CA ASP A 278 11.17 -2.55 -10.99
C ASP A 278 11.57 -3.62 -9.96
N GLY A 279 11.03 -4.83 -10.11
CA GLY A 279 11.24 -6.03 -9.29
C GLY A 279 10.61 -5.99 -7.90
N ASP A 280 9.89 -4.92 -7.56
CA ASP A 280 8.93 -4.96 -6.47
C ASP A 280 7.66 -5.71 -6.84
N LYS A 281 7.08 -6.35 -5.82
CA LYS A 281 5.82 -7.09 -5.94
C LYS A 281 4.89 -6.74 -4.79
N SER A 282 3.59 -6.88 -5.02
CA SER A 282 2.58 -6.66 -3.99
C SER A 282 1.35 -7.56 -4.17
N ASN A 283 0.79 -8.02 -3.05
CA ASN A 283 -0.49 -8.75 -3.04
C ASN A 283 -1.68 -7.87 -2.59
N LYS A 284 -1.45 -6.57 -2.36
CA LYS A 284 -2.51 -5.64 -1.96
C LYS A 284 -3.36 -5.26 -3.19
N PRO A 285 -4.68 -5.04 -3.03
CA PRO A 285 -5.55 -4.61 -4.13
C PRO A 285 -5.19 -3.21 -4.65
N ASN A 286 -4.77 -2.31 -3.74
CA ASN A 286 -4.41 -0.93 -4.06
C ASN A 286 -3.04 -0.58 -3.46
N PRO A 287 -1.94 -1.03 -4.08
CA PRO A 287 -0.61 -0.75 -3.56
C PRO A 287 -0.10 0.62 -3.98
N LEU A 288 0.89 1.08 -3.23
CA LEU A 288 1.69 2.25 -3.54
C LEU A 288 3.10 1.76 -3.89
N ASN A 289 3.61 2.11 -5.07
CA ASN A 289 5.01 1.92 -5.41
C ASN A 289 5.69 3.27 -5.69
N THR A 290 7.00 3.33 -5.50
CA THR A 290 7.81 4.49 -5.88
C THR A 290 8.88 4.02 -6.85
N TYR A 291 9.00 4.71 -7.97
CA TYR A 291 10.00 4.42 -8.99
C TYR A 291 11.13 5.43 -8.91
N TRP A 292 12.34 4.95 -9.10
CA TRP A 292 13.54 5.77 -9.17
C TRP A 292 14.17 5.64 -10.55
N SER A 293 14.62 6.77 -11.08
CA SER A 293 15.52 6.83 -12.23
C SER A 293 16.77 7.63 -11.85
N THR A 294 17.96 7.07 -12.07
CA THR A 294 19.26 7.71 -11.79
C THR A 294 19.95 8.21 -13.06
N THR A 295 19.58 7.66 -14.21
CA THR A 295 20.05 8.09 -15.52
C THR A 295 19.17 9.21 -16.05
N TYR A 296 19.77 10.19 -16.73
CA TYR A 296 19.03 11.30 -17.33
C TYR A 296 18.14 10.81 -18.47
N GLY A 297 16.93 11.37 -18.59
CA GLY A 297 15.97 11.01 -19.64
C GLY A 297 14.77 10.21 -19.13
N ALA A 298 14.07 9.55 -20.06
CA ALA A 298 12.83 8.82 -19.78
C ALA A 298 13.06 7.30 -19.71
N ARG A 299 12.67 6.72 -18.58
CA ARG A 299 12.72 5.30 -18.27
C ARG A 299 11.31 4.72 -18.15
N GLU A 300 11.08 3.58 -18.80
CA GLU A 300 9.77 2.91 -18.83
C GLU A 300 9.77 1.66 -17.94
N PHE A 301 8.77 1.53 -17.09
CA PHE A 301 8.53 0.36 -16.25
C PHE A 301 7.21 -0.30 -16.63
N THR A 302 7.27 -1.58 -17.02
CA THR A 302 6.08 -2.37 -17.36
C THR A 302 5.50 -2.99 -16.10
N VAL A 303 4.34 -2.49 -15.68
CA VAL A 303 3.60 -2.99 -14.52
C VAL A 303 2.60 -4.03 -14.98
N THR A 304 2.61 -5.20 -14.33
CA THR A 304 1.67 -6.30 -14.55
C THR A 304 0.79 -6.49 -13.33
N LEU A 305 -0.53 -6.56 -13.53
CA LEU A 305 -1.50 -7.01 -12.52
C LEU A 305 -2.05 -8.36 -12.95
N THR A 306 -1.91 -9.37 -12.10
CA THR A 306 -2.62 -10.65 -12.19
C THR A 306 -3.70 -10.71 -11.13
N VAL A 307 -4.95 -11.00 -11.54
CA VAL A 307 -6.07 -11.23 -10.62
C VAL A 307 -6.52 -12.68 -10.69
N THR A 308 -6.92 -13.27 -9.57
CA THR A 308 -7.52 -14.60 -9.51
C THR A 308 -8.89 -14.54 -8.86
N ASP A 309 -9.86 -15.24 -9.43
CA ASP A 309 -11.21 -15.33 -8.89
C ASP A 309 -11.41 -16.50 -7.92
N ASN A 310 -12.58 -16.54 -7.28
CA ASN A 310 -12.96 -17.59 -6.32
C ASN A 310 -13.13 -18.99 -6.94
N LYS A 311 -13.01 -19.12 -8.26
CA LYS A 311 -13.01 -20.41 -8.99
C LYS A 311 -11.61 -20.79 -9.48
N GLY A 312 -10.59 -20.01 -9.13
CA GLY A 312 -9.19 -20.25 -9.48
C GLY A 312 -8.80 -19.76 -10.87
N MET A 313 -9.67 -19.06 -11.59
CA MET A 313 -9.35 -18.52 -12.91
C MET A 313 -8.53 -17.24 -12.76
N ALA A 314 -7.47 -17.10 -13.55
CA ALA A 314 -6.57 -15.96 -13.52
C ALA A 314 -6.49 -15.22 -14.86
N SER A 315 -6.24 -13.91 -14.78
CA SER A 315 -6.03 -13.04 -15.94
C SER A 315 -5.07 -11.91 -15.57
N SER A 316 -4.37 -11.38 -16.58
CA SER A 316 -3.37 -10.33 -16.40
C SER A 316 -3.64 -9.11 -17.27
N SER A 317 -3.24 -7.94 -16.79
CA SER A 317 -3.25 -6.66 -17.53
C SER A 317 -1.92 -5.94 -17.30
N ASN A 318 -1.52 -5.07 -18.24
CA ASN A 318 -0.26 -4.33 -18.17
C ASN A 318 -0.47 -2.83 -18.34
N VAL A 319 0.39 -2.02 -17.70
CA VAL A 319 0.49 -0.57 -17.92
C VAL A 319 1.95 -0.12 -17.87
N ILE A 320 2.32 0.88 -18.68
CA ILE A 320 3.67 1.45 -18.68
C ILE A 320 3.68 2.69 -17.79
N ILE A 321 4.68 2.78 -16.90
CA ILE A 321 4.98 3.96 -16.09
C ILE A 321 6.26 4.59 -16.61
N GLN A 322 6.22 5.89 -16.94
CA GLN A 322 7.35 6.61 -17.49
C GLN A 322 7.95 7.58 -16.45
N VAL A 323 9.15 7.27 -15.97
CA VAL A 323 9.88 8.11 -15.01
C VAL A 323 10.90 8.96 -15.76
N ILE A 324 10.90 10.25 -15.50
CA ILE A 324 11.76 11.20 -16.18
C ILE A 324 12.77 11.74 -15.16
N ASN A 325 14.06 11.59 -15.43
CA ASN A 325 15.09 12.30 -14.68
C ASN A 325 15.60 13.47 -15.52
N LYS A 326 15.63 14.67 -14.94
CA LYS A 326 16.05 15.93 -15.58
C LYS A 326 17.19 16.56 -14.80
#